data_AF-A0A9D6KLA1-F1
#
_entry.id   AF-A0A9D6KLA1-F1
#
_cell.length_a   1.000
_cell.length_b   1.000
_cell.length_c   1.000
_cell.angle_alpha   90.00
_cell.angle_beta   90.00
_cell.angle_gamma   90.00
#
_symmetry.space_group_name_H-M   'P 1'
#
loop_
_entity.id
_entity.type
_entity.pdbx_description
1 polymer ?
#
loop_
_entity_poly.entity_id
_entity_poly.type
_entity_poly.pdbx_seq_one_letter_code
_entity_poly.pdbx_strand_id
1 'polypeptide(L)'
;MMLVQLHLIAVSFWLGMVAAETVLEFCGRDAVSRRTVAVAHRWIDLLFEIPVVIVVVGTGTLLLARAWPASPLLLVKVGAGSIAVIANLICVPLVHARWKETDDARVRALTRQVKMTGLAIPFAIAALVIGLGFLPLR
;
A
#
# COMPACT_ATOMS: atom_id res chain seq x y z
N MET A 1 -3.50 21.69 11.59
CA MET A 1 -4.71 20.85 11.45
C MET A 1 -4.88 20.32 10.02
N MET A 2 -4.86 21.17 8.99
CA MET A 2 -5.05 20.75 7.58
C MET A 2 -4.13 19.62 7.08
N LEU A 3 -2.82 19.67 7.39
CA LEU A 3 -1.86 18.66 6.88
C LEU A 3 -2.08 17.25 7.47
N VAL A 4 -2.36 17.17 8.78
CA VAL A 4 -2.62 15.88 9.45
C VAL A 4 -3.91 15.27 8.90
N GLN A 5 -4.96 16.08 8.72
CA GLN A 5 -6.23 15.62 8.12
C GLN A 5 -6.02 15.11 6.70
N LEU A 6 -5.28 15.83 5.86
CA LEU A 6 -4.95 15.39 4.51
C LEU A 6 -4.17 14.06 4.52
N HIS A 7 -3.17 13.94 5.39
CA HIS A 7 -2.40 12.70 5.52
C HIS A 7 -3.30 11.52 5.94
N LEU A 8 -4.17 11.73 6.94
CA LEU A 8 -5.08 10.69 7.41
C LEU A 8 -6.09 10.28 6.34
N ILE A 9 -6.68 11.23 5.62
CA ILE A 9 -7.58 10.96 4.50
C ILE A 9 -6.85 10.13 3.43
N ALA A 10 -5.63 10.53 3.04
CA ALA A 10 -4.85 9.81 2.05
C ALA A 10 -4.50 8.38 2.52
N VAL A 11 -4.06 8.21 3.77
CA VAL A 11 -3.78 6.88 4.35
C VAL A 11 -5.04 6.02 4.44
N SER A 12 -6.17 6.58 4.85
CA SER A 12 -7.45 5.85 4.93
C SER A 12 -7.94 5.43 3.55
N PHE A 13 -7.83 6.31 2.55
CA PHE A 13 -8.18 5.97 1.17
C PHE A 13 -7.25 4.89 0.62
N TRP A 14 -5.94 5.01 0.87
CA TRP A 14 -4.96 3.99 0.48
C TRP A 14 -5.24 2.63 1.10
N LEU A 15 -5.53 2.59 2.41
CA LEU A 15 -5.90 1.36 3.11
C LEU A 15 -7.15 0.70 2.51
N GLY A 16 -8.14 1.50 2.11
CA GLY A 16 -9.34 1.01 1.43
C GLY A 16 -9.03 0.36 0.07
N MET A 17 -8.12 0.92 -0.71
CA MET A 17 -7.68 0.35 -1.99
C MET A 17 -6.96 -0.99 -1.79
N VAL A 18 -5.98 -1.04 -0.89
CA VAL A 18 -5.23 -2.26 -0.57
C VAL A 18 -6.18 -3.37 -0.09
N ALA A 19 -7.19 -3.04 0.70
CA ALA A 19 -8.21 -3.99 1.13
C ALA A 19 -9.06 -4.50 -0.05
N ALA A 20 -9.48 -3.62 -0.96
CA ALA A 20 -10.24 -3.99 -2.14
C ALA A 20 -9.43 -4.89 -3.09
N GLU A 21 -8.17 -4.54 -3.36
CA GLU A 21 -7.23 -5.34 -4.15
C GLU A 21 -6.99 -6.72 -3.55
N THR A 22 -6.82 -6.78 -2.22
CA THR A 22 -6.67 -8.05 -1.49
C THR A 22 -7.89 -8.95 -1.75
N VAL A 23 -9.11 -8.41 -1.67
CA VAL A 23 -10.34 -9.15 -1.98
C VAL A 23 -10.36 -9.61 -3.45
N LEU A 24 -10.02 -8.73 -4.40
CA LEU A 24 -9.95 -9.08 -5.82
C LEU A 24 -8.96 -10.23 -6.08
N GLU A 25 -7.78 -10.21 -5.46
CA GLU A 25 -6.76 -11.27 -5.57
C GLU A 25 -7.22 -12.61 -4.96
N PHE A 26 -8.11 -12.60 -3.97
CA PHE A 26 -8.72 -13.82 -3.42
C PHE A 26 -9.85 -14.39 -4.29
N CYS A 27 -10.54 -13.52 -5.05
CA CYS A 27 -11.62 -13.92 -5.96
C CYS A 27 -11.11 -14.54 -7.28
N GLY A 28 -9.92 -14.17 -7.75
CA GLY A 28 -9.34 -14.70 -9.00
C GLY A 28 -8.85 -16.14 -8.88
N ARG A 29 -9.66 -17.13 -9.30
CA ARG A 29 -9.35 -18.56 -9.12
C ARG A 29 -8.99 -19.29 -10.41
N ASP A 30 -9.68 -19.00 -11.51
CA ASP A 30 -9.47 -19.55 -12.84
C ASP A 30 -8.66 -18.61 -13.75
N ALA A 31 -8.26 -19.07 -14.93
CA ALA A 31 -7.41 -18.29 -15.84
C ALA A 31 -8.06 -16.99 -16.33
N VAL A 32 -9.38 -17.01 -16.58
CA VAL A 32 -10.11 -15.83 -17.06
C VAL A 32 -10.23 -14.80 -15.94
N SER A 33 -10.64 -15.21 -14.75
CA SER A 33 -10.75 -14.32 -13.59
C SER A 33 -9.39 -13.76 -13.15
N ARG A 34 -8.30 -14.53 -13.22
CA ARG A 34 -6.95 -14.02 -12.95
C ARG A 34 -6.52 -12.91 -13.91
N ARG A 35 -6.85 -13.04 -15.20
CA ARG A 35 -6.57 -11.99 -16.19
C ARG A 35 -7.39 -10.74 -15.90
N THR A 36 -8.67 -10.89 -15.58
CA THR A 36 -9.54 -9.76 -15.19
C THR A 36 -9.02 -9.05 -13.93
N VAL A 37 -8.61 -9.82 -12.91
CA VAL A 37 -7.99 -9.27 -11.69
C VAL A 37 -6.69 -8.54 -12.01
N ALA A 38 -5.82 -9.09 -12.86
CA ALA A 38 -4.58 -8.41 -13.25
C ALA A 38 -4.82 -7.08 -13.99
N VAL A 39 -5.86 -7.02 -14.85
CA VAL A 39 -6.27 -5.77 -15.51
C VAL A 39 -6.78 -4.76 -14.49
N ALA A 40 -7.70 -5.18 -13.61
CA ALA A 40 -8.28 -4.30 -12.60
C ALA A 40 -7.20 -3.76 -11.65
N HIS A 41 -6.40 -4.65 -11.05
CA HIS A 41 -5.31 -4.33 -10.14
C HIS A 41 -4.34 -3.33 -10.77
N ARG A 42 -3.89 -3.56 -12.02
CA ARG A 42 -3.01 -2.61 -12.73
C ARG A 42 -3.60 -1.21 -12.82
N TRP A 43 -4.89 -1.09 -13.15
CA TRP A 43 -5.51 0.21 -13.32
C TRP A 43 -5.77 0.91 -11.99
N ILE A 44 -6.07 0.16 -10.92
CA ILE A 44 -6.16 0.70 -9.57
C ILE A 44 -4.79 1.25 -9.13
N ASP A 45 -3.71 0.47 -9.28
CA ASP A 45 -2.33 0.87 -8.98
C ASP A 45 -1.98 2.20 -9.66
N LEU A 46 -2.17 2.27 -10.98
CA LEU A 46 -1.71 3.39 -11.79
C LEU A 46 -2.53 4.67 -11.60
N LEU A 47 -3.86 4.55 -11.50
CA LEU A 47 -4.76 5.70 -11.50
C LEU A 47 -5.07 6.22 -10.11
N PHE A 48 -5.06 5.35 -9.10
CA PHE A 48 -5.48 5.71 -7.76
C PHE A 48 -4.36 5.50 -6.74
N GLU A 49 -3.72 4.34 -6.75
CA GLU A 49 -2.79 3.98 -5.69
C GLU A 49 -1.50 4.81 -5.73
N ILE A 50 -0.82 4.89 -6.87
CA ILE A 50 0.41 5.68 -7.02
C ILE A 50 0.19 7.16 -6.67
N PRO A 51 -0.83 7.87 -7.20
CA PRO A 51 -1.10 9.25 -6.81
C PRO A 51 -1.31 9.41 -5.30
N VAL A 52 -2.03 8.48 -4.67
CA VAL A 52 -2.32 8.53 -3.23
C VAL A 52 -1.07 8.23 -2.41
N VAL A 53 -0.25 7.26 -2.81
CA VAL A 53 1.04 6.95 -2.18
C VAL A 53 1.96 8.17 -2.23
N ILE A 54 2.00 8.88 -3.35
CA ILE A 54 2.77 10.14 -3.46
C ILE A 54 2.27 11.16 -2.41
N VAL A 55 0.96 11.31 -2.23
CA VAL A 55 0.39 12.18 -1.19
C VAL A 55 0.74 11.69 0.21
N VAL A 56 0.63 10.38 0.49
CA VAL A 56 0.98 9.78 1.79
C VAL A 56 2.44 10.02 2.14
N VAL A 57 3.35 9.75 1.21
CA VAL A 57 4.80 9.96 1.39
C VAL A 57 5.09 11.44 1.56
N GLY A 58 4.60 12.30 0.67
CA GLY A 58 4.88 13.75 0.74
C GLY A 58 4.37 14.39 2.03
N THR A 59 3.13 14.08 2.42
CA THR A 59 2.55 14.59 3.67
C THR A 59 3.22 13.98 4.90
N GLY A 60 3.57 12.69 4.88
CA GLY A 60 4.28 12.00 5.96
C GLY A 60 5.68 12.56 6.20
N THR A 61 6.44 12.81 5.14
CA THR A 61 7.76 13.46 5.21
C THR A 61 7.67 14.86 5.80
N LEU A 62 6.69 15.66 5.36
CA LEU A 62 6.49 17.01 5.91
C LEU A 62 6.07 16.99 7.38
N LEU A 63 5.24 16.03 7.79
CA LEU A 63 4.86 15.83 9.19
C LEU A 63 6.06 15.43 10.04
N LEU A 64 6.92 14.51 9.57
CA LEU A 64 8.13 14.11 10.26
C LEU A 64 9.10 15.28 10.43
N ALA A 65 9.30 16.08 9.38
CA ALA A 65 10.15 17.27 9.43
C ALA A 65 9.66 18.29 10.47
N ARG A 66 8.35 18.48 10.60
CA ARG A 66 7.74 19.38 11.61
C ARG A 66 7.83 18.84 13.03
N ALA A 67 7.93 17.53 13.19
CA ALA A 67 8.04 16.86 14.49
C ALA A 67 9.51 16.64 14.92
N TRP A 68 10.47 17.25 14.22
CA TRP A 68 11.89 17.05 14.52
C TRP A 68 12.34 17.89 15.74
N PRO A 69 13.14 17.33 16.67
CA PRO A 69 13.62 15.94 16.73
C PRO A 69 12.49 14.96 17.07
N ALA A 70 12.40 13.89 16.27
CA ALA A 70 11.33 12.90 16.39
C ALA A 70 11.57 11.97 17.59
N SER A 71 10.49 11.63 18.30
CA SER A 71 10.56 10.61 19.35
C SER A 71 10.90 9.22 18.76
N PRO A 72 11.54 8.32 19.52
CA PRO A 72 11.83 6.96 19.05
C PRO A 72 10.58 6.22 18.57
N LEU A 73 9.44 6.39 19.25
CA LEU A 73 8.17 5.78 18.88
C LEU A 73 7.65 6.30 17.53
N LEU A 74 7.82 7.60 17.25
CA LEU A 74 7.48 8.18 15.95
C LEU A 74 8.38 7.62 14.84
N LEU A 75 9.67 7.42 15.11
CA LEU A 75 10.59 6.81 14.14
C LEU A 75 10.22 5.35 13.84
N VAL A 76 9.82 4.57 14.85
CA VAL A 76 9.31 3.20 14.65
C VAL A 76 8.05 3.21 13.78
N LYS A 77 7.11 4.13 14.03
CA LYS A 77 5.91 4.30 13.20
C LYS A 77 6.28 4.59 11.74
N VAL A 78 7.19 5.53 11.51
CA VAL A 78 7.64 5.90 10.17
C VAL A 78 8.32 4.72 9.49
N GLY A 79 9.22 4.01 10.18
CA GLY A 79 9.88 2.81 9.65
C GLY A 79 8.88 1.74 9.21
N ALA A 80 7.91 1.41 10.07
CA ALA A 80 6.86 0.45 9.75
C ALA A 80 5.99 0.89 8.55
N GLY A 81 5.60 2.17 8.49
CA GLY A 81 4.86 2.73 7.36
C GLY A 81 5.67 2.71 6.06
N SER A 82 6.96 3.01 6.11
CA SER A 82 7.86 2.98 4.94
C SER A 82 7.99 1.57 4.36
N ILE A 83 8.03 0.52 5.20
CA ILE A 83 8.05 -0.87 4.71
C ILE A 83 6.79 -1.17 3.90
N ALA A 84 5.61 -0.74 4.38
CA ALA A 84 4.36 -0.90 3.65
C ALA A 84 4.36 -0.15 2.31
N VAL A 85 4.86 1.09 2.28
CA VAL A 85 5.00 1.87 1.05
C VAL A 85 5.94 1.18 0.05
N ILE A 86 7.11 0.71 0.51
CA ILE A 86 8.08 0.04 -0.36
C ILE A 86 7.51 -1.24 -0.95
N ALA A 87 6.85 -2.07 -0.14
CA ALA A 87 6.23 -3.30 -0.62
C ALA A 87 5.17 -3.02 -1.69
N ASN A 88 4.41 -1.95 -1.53
CA ASN A 88 3.46 -1.50 -2.53
C ASN A 88 4.14 -1.03 -3.83
N LEU A 89 5.17 -0.19 -3.73
CA LEU A 89 5.93 0.25 -4.90
C LEU A 89 6.58 -0.92 -5.67
N ILE A 90 6.92 -2.01 -4.98
CA ILE A 90 7.36 -3.27 -5.60
C ILE A 90 6.20 -4.02 -6.26
N CYS A 91 4.98 -3.94 -5.73
CA CYS A 91 3.79 -4.58 -6.28
C CYS A 91 3.46 -4.08 -7.69
N VAL A 92 3.51 -2.77 -7.91
CA VAL A 92 3.17 -2.12 -9.19
C VAL A 92 3.87 -2.74 -10.42
N PRO A 93 5.22 -2.84 -10.47
CA PRO A 93 5.89 -3.46 -11.62
C PRO A 93 5.59 -4.96 -11.74
N LEU A 94 5.33 -5.68 -10.64
CA LEU A 94 4.96 -7.09 -10.67
C LEU A 94 3.58 -7.31 -11.30
N VAL A 95 2.60 -6.48 -10.91
CA VAL A 95 1.25 -6.49 -11.49
C VAL A 95 1.30 -6.10 -12.96
N HIS A 96 2.12 -5.08 -13.31
CA HIS A 96 2.32 -4.69 -14.70
C HIS A 96 2.93 -5.80 -15.55
N ALA A 97 3.94 -6.50 -15.04
CA ALA A 97 4.54 -7.64 -15.71
C ALA A 97 3.52 -8.79 -15.88
N ARG A 98 2.75 -9.09 -14.82
CA ARG A 98 1.71 -10.14 -14.84
C ARG A 98 0.63 -9.86 -15.88
N TRP A 99 0.25 -8.59 -16.04
CA TRP A 99 -0.77 -8.18 -17.00
C TRP A 99 -0.38 -8.42 -18.47
N LYS A 100 0.91 -8.31 -18.81
CA LYS A 100 1.43 -8.52 -20.17
C LYS A 100 1.77 -9.99 -20.48
N GLU A 101 1.85 -10.82 -19.46
CA GLU A 101 2.33 -12.19 -19.57
C GLU A 101 1.26 -13.14 -20.10
N THR A 102 1.67 -14.09 -20.93
CA THR A 102 0.82 -15.14 -21.49
C THR A 102 1.28 -16.54 -21.10
N ASP A 103 2.53 -16.71 -20.66
CA ASP A 103 3.01 -17.98 -20.12
C ASP A 103 2.42 -18.22 -18.72
N ASP A 104 1.58 -19.26 -18.63
CA ASP A 104 0.95 -19.75 -17.42
C ASP A 104 1.92 -20.00 -16.25
N ALA A 105 3.12 -20.52 -16.52
CA ALA A 105 4.11 -20.77 -15.48
C ALA A 105 4.61 -19.44 -14.89
N ARG A 106 4.91 -18.47 -15.76
CA ARG A 106 5.35 -17.14 -15.37
C ARG A 106 4.24 -16.33 -14.69
N VAL A 107 3.00 -16.41 -15.15
CA VAL A 107 1.83 -15.80 -14.48
C VAL A 107 1.69 -16.30 -13.05
N ARG A 108 1.84 -17.62 -12.83
CA ARG A 108 1.79 -18.20 -11.47
C ARG A 108 2.93 -17.71 -10.58
N ALA A 109 4.15 -17.59 -11.12
CA ALA A 109 5.30 -17.06 -10.39
C ALA A 109 5.08 -15.59 -9.98
N LEU A 110 4.65 -14.73 -10.91
CA LEU A 110 4.35 -13.32 -10.65
C LEU A 110 3.20 -13.17 -9.65
N THR A 111 2.15 -13.99 -9.75
CA THR A 111 1.05 -14.01 -8.77
C THR A 111 1.55 -14.34 -7.37
N ARG A 112 2.50 -15.29 -7.23
CA ARG A 112 3.11 -15.60 -5.92
C ARG A 112 3.90 -14.40 -5.39
N GLN A 113 4.65 -13.72 -6.24
CA GLN A 113 5.43 -12.53 -5.86
C GLN A 113 4.53 -11.37 -5.43
N VAL A 114 3.44 -11.12 -6.16
CA VAL A 114 2.40 -10.14 -5.75
C VAL A 114 1.83 -10.52 -4.39
N LYS A 115 1.49 -11.79 -4.15
CA LYS A 115 0.99 -12.22 -2.82
C LYS A 115 2.02 -12.05 -1.70
N MET A 116 3.31 -12.16 -2.01
CA MET A 116 4.38 -11.93 -1.02
C MET A 116 4.50 -10.46 -0.60
N THR A 117 4.10 -9.48 -1.41
CA THR A 117 4.08 -8.08 -0.97
C THR A 117 3.09 -7.87 0.19
N GLY A 118 2.07 -8.73 0.29
CA GLY A 118 1.16 -8.80 1.44
C GLY A 118 1.83 -9.10 2.78
N LEU A 119 3.08 -9.60 2.81
CA LEU A 119 3.86 -9.72 4.04
C LEU A 119 4.16 -8.36 4.71
N ALA A 120 3.93 -7.25 4.01
CA ALA A 120 4.05 -5.91 4.57
C ALA A 120 2.81 -5.46 5.38
N ILE A 121 1.68 -6.19 5.31
CA ILE A 121 0.44 -5.85 6.04
C ILE A 121 0.66 -5.70 7.55
N PRO A 122 1.39 -6.58 8.26
CA PRO A 122 1.67 -6.39 9.69
C PRO A 122 2.38 -5.07 10.00
N PHE A 123 3.25 -4.60 9.11
CA PHE A 123 3.95 -3.31 9.28
C PHE A 123 3.00 -2.13 9.08
N ALA A 124 2.08 -2.21 8.11
CA ALA A 124 1.01 -1.23 7.95
C ALA A 124 0.11 -1.16 9.18
N ILE A 125 -0.27 -2.31 9.75
CA ILE A 125 -1.06 -2.39 10.99
C ILE A 125 -0.29 -1.79 12.16
N ALA A 126 0.99 -2.12 12.33
CA ALA A 126 1.82 -1.56 13.40
C ALA A 126 1.91 -0.02 13.29
N ALA A 127 2.14 0.51 12.08
CA ALA A 127 2.19 1.94 11.84
C ALA A 127 0.84 2.63 12.14
N LEU A 128 -0.28 1.98 11.84
CA LEU A 128 -1.62 2.46 12.16
C LEU A 128 -1.86 2.49 13.68
N VAL A 129 -1.63 1.37 14.37
CA VAL A 129 -1.83 1.25 15.82
C VAL A 129 -1.02 2.28 16.59
N ILE A 130 0.27 2.43 16.26
CA ILE A 130 1.12 3.46 16.86
C ILE A 130 0.57 4.86 16.53
N GLY A 131 0.12 5.07 15.29
CA GLY A 131 -0.52 6.33 14.87
C GLY A 131 -1.74 6.72 15.67
N LEU A 132 -2.60 5.76 15.99
CA LEU A 132 -3.79 6.00 16.81
C LEU A 132 -3.40 6.45 18.23
N GLY A 133 -2.29 5.94 18.78
CA GLY A 133 -1.74 6.41 20.05
C GLY A 133 -1.22 7.86 20.03
N PHE A 134 -0.96 8.42 18.85
CA PHE A 134 -0.56 9.83 18.67
C PHE A 134 -1.73 10.77 18.35
N LEU A 135 -2.93 10.24 18.09
CA LEU A 135 -4.10 11.10 17.99
C LEU A 135 -4.38 11.64 19.39
N PRO A 136 -4.43 12.98 19.59
CA PRO A 136 -4.90 13.51 20.85
C PRO A 136 -6.32 12.99 21.02
N LEU A 137 -6.53 12.14 22.02
CA LEU A 137 -7.83 11.99 22.68
C LEU A 137 -8.19 13.42 23.11
N ARG A 138 -8.97 14.10 22.28
CA ARG A 138 -9.70 15.29 22.70
C ARG A 138 -10.83 14.83 23.60
#